data_AF-A0A523BEV1-F1
#
_entry.id   AF-A0A523BEV1-F1
#
_cell.length_a   1.000
_cell.length_b   1.000
_cell.length_c   1.000
_cell.angle_alpha   90.00
_cell.angle_beta   90.00
_cell.angle_gamma   90.00
#
_symmetry.space_group_name_H-M   'P 1'
#
loop_
_entity.id
_entity.type
_entity.pdbx_description
1 polymer ?
#
loop_
_entity_poly.entity_id
_entity_poly.type
_entity_poly.pdbx_seq_one_letter_code
_entity_poly.pdbx_strand_id
1 'polypeptide(L)' 'MNVKLSDLKRLSVINVGLEWFADELEKQGVKVVHVKWAPPIALKGDILSILKKIEGE' A
#
# COMPACT_ATOMS: atom_id res chain seq x y z
N MET A 1 15.68 -12.66 7.62
CA MET A 1 16.63 -11.53 7.75
C MET A 1 16.07 -10.59 8.79
N ASN A 2 16.75 -10.42 9.94
CA ASN A 2 16.26 -9.61 11.05
C ASN A 2 17.23 -8.43 11.20
N VAL A 3 16.84 -7.26 10.69
CA VAL A 3 17.66 -6.05 10.75
C VAL A 3 17.16 -5.22 11.92
N LYS A 4 18.03 -4.89 12.88
CA LYS A 4 17.66 -3.94 13.94
C LYS A 4 17.81 -2.53 13.40
N LEU A 5 16.82 -1.68 13.67
CA LEU A 5 16.83 -0.28 13.28
C LEU A 5 18.05 0.48 13.82
N SER A 6 18.58 0.07 14.99
CA SER A 6 19.81 0.58 15.59
C SER A 6 21.05 0.44 14.72
N ASP A 7 21.03 -0.51 13.79
CA ASP A 7 22.21 -0.88 13.01
C ASP A 7 22.27 -0.11 11.67
N LEU A 8 21.24 0.70 11.37
CA LEU A 8 21.14 1.48 10.14
C LEU A 8 21.87 2.82 10.28
N LYS A 9 22.86 3.06 9.41
CA LYS A 9 23.52 4.38 9.31
C LYS A 9 22.58 5.50 8.83
N ARG A 10 21.55 5.16 8.06
CA ARG A 10 20.49 6.06 7.61
C ARG A 10 19.22 5.24 7.33
N LEU A 11 18.09 5.67 7.89
CA LEU A 11 16.79 5.05 7.64
C LEU A 11 16.24 5.48 6.27
N SER A 12 15.72 4.52 5.51
CA SER A 12 14.97 4.77 4.27
C SER A 12 13.77 3.85 4.24
N VAL A 13 12.60 4.41 3.92
CA VAL A 13 11.31 3.73 4.09
C VAL A 13 10.56 3.68 2.77
N ILE A 14 9.98 2.51 2.46
CA ILE A 14 8.95 2.37 1.44
C ILE A 14 7.63 2.25 2.19
N ASN A 15 6.81 3.30 2.16
CA ASN A 15 5.52 3.31 2.84
C ASN A 15 4.44 2.72 1.92
N VAL A 16 3.73 1.69 2.38
CA VAL A 16 2.60 1.08 1.69
C VAL A 16 1.37 1.23 2.58
N GLY A 17 0.30 1.82 2.07
CA GLY A 17 -0.94 2.01 2.82
C GLY A 17 -1.27 3.48 3.05
N LEU A 18 -1.23 3.93 4.30
CA LEU A 18 -1.72 5.26 4.69
C LEU A 18 -0.73 6.36 4.28
N GLU A 19 -1.17 7.30 3.46
CA GLU A 19 -0.36 8.42 2.97
C GLU A 19 0.16 9.31 4.10
N TRP A 20 -0.68 9.62 5.09
CA TRP A 20 -0.29 10.47 6.23
C TRP A 20 0.90 9.91 7.04
N PHE A 21 1.13 8.60 7.01
CA PHE A 21 2.27 8.00 7.67
C PHE A 21 3.58 8.29 6.93
N ALA A 22 3.56 8.37 5.60
CA ALA A 22 4.69 8.87 4.83
C ALA A 22 4.95 10.35 5.14
N ASP A 23 3.91 11.17 5.15
CA ASP A 23 4.03 12.61 5.43
C ASP A 23 4.70 12.85 6.79
N GLU A 24 4.31 12.10 7.81
CA GLU A 24 4.86 12.27 9.15
C GLU A 24 6.33 11.82 9.26
N LEU A 25 6.73 10.80 8.52
CA LEU A 25 8.12 10.37 8.42
C LEU A 25 8.98 11.38 7.63
N GLU A 26 8.44 11.97 6.57
CA GLU A 26 9.13 13.00 5.79
C GLU A 26 9.37 14.28 6.61
N LYS A 27 8.40 14.70 7.43
CA LYS A 27 8.57 15.83 8.38
C LYS A 27 9.71 15.60 9.37
N GLN A 28 9.97 14.35 9.73
CA GLN A 28 11.08 13.96 10.61
C GLN A 28 12.42 13.84 9.86
N GLY A 29 12.46 14.16 8.57
CA GLY A 29 13.66 14.11 7.73
C GLY A 29 14.04 12.72 7.25
N VAL A 30 13.14 11.74 7.38
CA VAL A 30 13.35 10.38 6.86
C VAL A 30 13.16 10.39 5.34
N LYS A 31 14.02 9.67 4.61
CA LYS A 31 13.82 9.46 3.18
C LYS A 31 12.71 8.42 2.96
N VAL A 32 11.59 8.84 2.41
CA VAL A 32 10.41 7.99 2.18
C VAL A 32 10.06 7.93 0.70
N VAL A 33 9.55 6.79 0.26
CA VAL A 33 8.79 6.64 -1.00
C VAL A 33 7.44 6.05 -0.64
N HIS A 34 6.36 6.79 -0.90
CA HIS A 34 5.01 6.29 -0.72
C HIS A 34 4.52 5.55 -1.96
N VAL A 35 4.09 4.31 -1.77
CA VAL A 35 3.48 3.47 -2.80
C VAL A 35 1.97 3.60 -2.67
N LYS A 36 1.34 4.14 -3.73
CA LYS A 36 -0.11 4.10 -3.92
C LYS A 36 -0.50 2.67 -4.27
N TRP A 37 -0.80 1.89 -3.24
CA TRP A 37 -1.16 0.49 -3.37
C TRP A 37 -2.63 0.28 -3.03
N ALA A 38 -3.31 -0.51 -3.85
CA ALA A 38 -4.61 -1.08 -3.55
C ALA A 38 -4.50 -2.60 -3.69
N PRO A 39 -5.25 -3.38 -2.91
CA PRO A 39 -5.31 -4.82 -3.11
C PRO A 39 -5.81 -5.11 -4.53
N PRO A 40 -5.33 -6.18 -5.18
CA PRO A 40 -5.93 -6.63 -6.43
C PRO A 40 -7.43 -6.79 -6.21
N ILE A 41 -8.22 -6.29 -7.15
CA ILE A 41 -9.67 -6.36 -7.09
C ILE A 41 -10.05 -7.85 -7.16
N ALA A 42 -10.24 -8.46 -6.01
CA ALA A 42 -11.06 -9.65 -5.92
C ALA A 42 -12.49 -9.16 -6.14
N LEU A 43 -12.98 -9.22 -7.37
CA LEU A 43 -14.42 -9.06 -7.59
C LEU A 43 -15.08 -10.05 -6.63
N LYS A 44 -15.81 -9.54 -5.63
CA LYS A 44 -16.70 -10.38 -4.83
C LYS A 44 -17.56 -11.12 -5.84
N GLY A 45 -17.72 -12.43 -5.69
CA GLY A 45 -18.49 -13.26 -6.63
C GLY A 45 -19.85 -12.63 -6.99
N ASP A 46 -20.43 -11.90 -6.04
CA ASP A 46 -21.64 -11.11 -6.19
C ASP A 46 -21.57 -10.07 -7.33
N ILE A 47 -20.50 -9.28 -7.43
CA ILE A 47 -20.35 -8.24 -8.47
C ILE A 47 -20.16 -8.88 -9.85
N LEU A 48 -19.33 -9.92 -9.96
CA LEU A 48 -19.20 -10.70 -11.20
C LEU A 48 -20.53 -11.32 -11.63
N SER A 49 -21.31 -11.82 -10.67
CA SER A 49 -22.62 -12.41 -10.94
C SER A 49 -23.64 -11.38 -11.41
N ILE A 50 -23.58 -10.15 -10.89
CA ILE A 50 -24.43 -9.04 -11.30
C ILE A 50 -24.05 -8.57 -12.70
N LEU A 51 -22.76 -8.43 -13.00
CA LEU A 51 -22.28 -8.02 -14.32
C LEU A 51 -22.68 -9.02 -15.42
N LYS A 52 -22.52 -10.33 -15.18
CA LYS A 52 -22.99 -11.37 -16.12
C LYS A 52 -24.48 -11.30 -16.42
N LYS A 53 -25.31 -10.96 -15.42
CA LYS A 53 -26.76 -10.80 -15.63
C LYS A 53 -27.11 -9.58 -16.48
N ILE A 54 -26.28 -8.55 -16.46
CA ILE A 54 -26.49 -7.30 -17.22
C ILE A 54 -25.97 -7.44 -18.65
N GLU A 55 -24.85 -8.14 -18.85
CA GLU A 55 -24.24 -8.30 -20.18
C GLU A 55 -25.01 -9.29 -21.07
N GLY A 56 -25.92 -10.09 -20.51
CA GLY A 56 -26.58 -11.19 -21.23
C GLY A 56 -25.61 -12.35 -21.44
N GLU A 57 -26.11 -13.58 -21.38
CA GLU A 57 -25.28 -14.79 -21.58
C GLU A 57 -24.63 -14.84 -22.97
#